data_AF-A0A937VU37-F1
#
_entry.id   AF-A0A937VU37-F1
#
_cell.length_a   1.000
_cell.length_b   1.000
_cell.length_c   1.000
_cell.angle_alpha   90.00
_cell.angle_beta   90.00
_cell.angle_gamma   90.00
#
_symmetry.space_group_name_H-M   'P 1'
#
loop_
_entity.id
_entity.type
_entity.pdbx_description
1 polymer ?
#
loop_
_entity_poly.entity_id
_entity_poly.type
_entity_poly.pdbx_seq_one_letter_code
_entity_poly.pdbx_strand_id
1 'polypeptide(L)'
;IAILTGANFICEETGTYLKDAGLEDLGSAEKIILTKDKTTLVGGSGSTKNLEARISQIEAELKNTESTYDKEKLEERKAKLKGGVAVIRVGAPTEPEMKQKKQMFEDSLNSTRAALEEGILPGGGIALLQASKAANTLQISPEELVGAQIVTRACETPFKQIVSNAGFDSSVVLQQLQEKNGHYGFNAITEQVEDMIVAGVVDPVKVVKHALLFASSTAGIVLLSEALIGNAPEENEDKKK
;
A
#
# COMPACT_ATOMS: atom_id res chain seq x y z
N ILE A 1 -12.66 -22.40 1.36
CA ILE A 1 -11.49 -22.76 0.53
C ILE A 1 -11.74 -24.11 -0.13
N ALA A 2 -11.94 -25.20 0.62
CA ALA A 2 -12.30 -26.52 0.06
C ALA A 2 -13.40 -26.46 -1.03
N ILE A 3 -14.55 -25.83 -0.72
CA ILE A 3 -15.65 -25.62 -1.68
C ILE A 3 -15.21 -24.82 -2.94
N LEU A 4 -14.32 -23.84 -2.77
CA LEU A 4 -13.83 -22.98 -3.87
C LEU A 4 -12.88 -23.75 -4.79
N THR A 5 -12.05 -24.63 -4.23
CA THR A 5 -11.03 -25.39 -4.98
C THR A 5 -11.53 -26.77 -5.40
N GLY A 6 -12.75 -27.17 -5.03
CA GLY A 6 -13.28 -28.51 -5.27
C GLY A 6 -12.68 -29.60 -4.38
N ALA A 7 -12.01 -29.23 -3.29
CA ALA A 7 -11.41 -30.19 -2.35
C ALA A 7 -12.42 -30.72 -1.34
N ASN A 8 -12.13 -31.90 -0.79
CA ASN A 8 -12.77 -32.39 0.42
C ASN A 8 -12.00 -31.89 1.65
N PHE A 9 -12.71 -31.41 2.67
CA PHE A 9 -12.06 -30.96 3.90
C PHE A 9 -11.74 -32.18 4.77
N ILE A 10 -10.44 -32.51 4.88
CA ILE A 10 -9.97 -33.63 5.67
C ILE A 10 -9.85 -33.19 7.14
N CYS A 11 -10.69 -33.76 7.99
CA CYS A 11 -10.68 -33.55 9.43
C CYS A 11 -10.98 -34.84 10.19
N GLU A 12 -10.23 -35.11 11.25
CA GLU A 12 -10.42 -36.33 12.06
C GLU A 12 -11.78 -36.35 12.75
N GLU A 13 -12.31 -35.18 13.13
CA GLU A 13 -13.64 -35.03 13.74
C GLU A 13 -14.78 -35.41 12.78
N THR A 14 -14.56 -35.27 11.48
CA THR A 14 -15.51 -35.69 10.43
C THR A 14 -15.29 -37.13 9.98
N GLY A 15 -14.39 -37.89 10.62
CA GLY A 15 -14.10 -39.29 10.32
C GLY A 15 -13.20 -39.52 9.09
N THR A 16 -12.58 -38.46 8.58
CA THR A 16 -11.67 -38.51 7.42
C THR A 16 -10.22 -38.35 7.89
N TYR A 17 -9.34 -39.29 7.53
CA TYR A 17 -7.95 -39.27 7.96
C TYR A 17 -7.01 -38.95 6.79
N LEU A 18 -5.94 -38.20 7.07
CA LEU A 18 -4.94 -37.83 6.05
C LEU A 18 -4.27 -39.04 5.38
N LYS A 19 -4.15 -40.16 6.12
CA LYS A 19 -3.59 -41.41 5.61
C LYS A 19 -4.43 -42.07 4.50
N ASP A 20 -5.73 -41.78 4.47
CA ASP A 20 -6.68 -42.38 3.52
C ASP A 20 -7.03 -41.42 2.38
N ALA A 21 -6.44 -40.22 2.37
CA ALA A 21 -6.74 -39.16 1.41
C ALA A 21 -6.20 -39.48 0.01
N GLY A 22 -7.07 -39.41 -0.99
CA GLY A 22 -6.76 -39.62 -2.40
C GLY A 22 -6.49 -38.33 -3.18
N LEU A 23 -6.21 -38.45 -4.48
CA LEU A 23 -6.08 -37.28 -5.36
C LEU A 23 -7.42 -36.55 -5.55
N GLU A 24 -8.53 -37.28 -5.46
CA GLU A 24 -9.90 -36.78 -5.50
C GLU A 24 -10.27 -35.88 -4.33
N ASP A 25 -9.57 -35.99 -3.20
CA ASP A 25 -9.80 -35.14 -2.03
C ASP A 25 -9.08 -33.79 -2.15
N LEU A 26 -8.10 -33.69 -3.04
CA LEU A 26 -7.31 -32.49 -3.25
C LEU A 26 -8.03 -31.50 -4.17
N GLY A 27 -7.93 -30.22 -3.83
CA GLY A 27 -8.46 -29.14 -4.67
C GLY A 27 -7.47 -28.70 -5.73
N SER A 28 -7.99 -28.11 -6.81
CA SER A 28 -7.19 -27.50 -7.87
C SER A 28 -7.53 -26.02 -8.06
N ALA A 29 -6.49 -25.24 -8.39
CA ALA A 29 -6.56 -23.82 -8.73
C ALA A 29 -5.60 -23.51 -9.89
N GLU A 30 -5.99 -22.58 -10.77
CA GLU A 30 -5.20 -22.19 -11.95
C GLU A 30 -3.86 -21.54 -11.55
N LYS A 31 -3.87 -20.67 -10.53
CA LYS A 31 -2.65 -19.99 -10.05
C LYS A 31 -2.74 -19.69 -8.57
N ILE A 32 -1.63 -19.92 -7.87
CA ILE A 32 -1.47 -19.60 -6.45
C ILE A 32 -0.33 -18.60 -6.32
N ILE A 33 -0.60 -17.46 -5.68
CA ILE A 33 0.40 -16.40 -5.43
C ILE A 33 0.58 -16.28 -3.92
N LEU A 34 1.81 -16.49 -3.47
CA LEU A 34 2.21 -16.41 -2.07
C LEU A 34 3.08 -15.18 -1.87
N THR A 35 2.69 -14.32 -0.93
CA THR A 35 3.54 -13.25 -0.39
C THR A 35 3.79 -13.51 1.10
N LYS A 36 4.65 -12.70 1.72
CA LYS A 36 4.97 -12.82 3.17
C LYS A 36 3.70 -12.84 4.04
N ASP A 37 2.71 -12.02 3.68
CA ASP A 37 1.53 -11.78 4.53
C ASP A 37 0.21 -12.29 3.90
N LYS A 38 0.19 -12.67 2.61
CA LYS A 38 -1.06 -13.01 1.89
C LYS A 38 -0.89 -14.21 0.95
N THR A 39 -1.91 -15.05 0.93
CA THR A 39 -2.07 -16.15 -0.05
C THR A 39 -3.27 -15.87 -0.93
N THR A 40 -3.05 -15.78 -2.25
CA THR A 40 -4.10 -15.52 -3.24
C THR A 40 -4.29 -16.75 -4.12
N LEU A 41 -5.52 -17.26 -4.16
CA LEU A 41 -5.93 -18.38 -5.01
C LEU A 41 -6.72 -17.83 -6.20
N VAL A 42 -6.29 -18.15 -7.42
CA VAL A 42 -6.92 -17.69 -8.67
C VAL A 42 -7.46 -18.90 -9.43
N GLY A 43 -8.70 -18.82 -9.90
CA GLY A 43 -9.31 -19.84 -10.76
C GLY A 43 -9.50 -21.19 -10.06
N GLY A 44 -10.23 -21.22 -8.94
CA GLY A 44 -10.55 -22.48 -8.25
C GLY A 44 -11.51 -23.36 -9.06
N SER A 45 -11.27 -24.67 -9.06
CA SER A 45 -12.05 -25.66 -9.83
C SER A 45 -13.38 -26.10 -9.18
N GLY A 46 -13.81 -25.42 -8.11
CA GLY A 46 -15.06 -25.71 -7.43
C GLY A 46 -16.32 -25.37 -8.24
N SER A 47 -17.42 -26.07 -7.96
CA SER A 47 -18.71 -25.81 -8.59
C SER A 47 -19.31 -24.47 -8.15
N THR A 48 -19.73 -23.64 -9.11
CA THR A 48 -20.41 -22.35 -8.85
C THR A 48 -21.66 -22.53 -7.99
N LYS A 49 -22.41 -23.62 -8.22
CA LYS A 49 -23.60 -23.96 -7.42
C LYS A 49 -23.28 -24.17 -5.94
N ASN A 50 -22.17 -24.85 -5.64
CA ASN A 50 -21.75 -25.09 -4.26
C ASN A 50 -21.27 -23.79 -3.59
N LEU A 51 -20.66 -22.89 -4.36
CA LEU A 51 -20.24 -21.58 -3.89
C LEU A 51 -21.45 -20.68 -3.57
N GLU A 52 -22.45 -20.63 -4.44
CA GLU A 52 -23.71 -19.90 -4.23
C GLU A 52 -24.49 -20.44 -3.03
N ALA A 53 -24.56 -21.77 -2.88
CA ALA A 53 -25.16 -22.41 -1.72
C ALA A 53 -24.45 -21.99 -0.42
N ARG A 54 -23.11 -21.92 -0.45
CA ARG A 54 -22.33 -21.49 0.72
C ARG A 54 -22.52 -20.00 1.04
N ILE A 55 -22.63 -19.13 0.03
CA ILE A 55 -22.94 -17.72 0.23
C ILE A 55 -24.32 -17.57 0.86
N SER A 56 -25.32 -18.29 0.35
CA SER A 56 -26.69 -18.27 0.87
C SER A 56 -26.76 -18.74 2.33
N GLN A 57 -25.98 -19.77 2.68
CA GLN A 57 -25.84 -20.22 4.06
C GLN A 57 -25.29 -19.12 4.97
N ILE A 58 -24.22 -18.43 4.57
CA ILE A 58 -23.61 -17.34 5.34
C ILE A 58 -24.59 -16.16 5.49
N GLU A 59 -25.39 -15.87 4.47
CA GLU A 59 -26.43 -14.84 4.54
C GLU A 59 -27.55 -15.18 5.52
N ALA A 60 -27.91 -16.46 5.64
CA ALA A 60 -28.86 -16.91 6.65
C ALA A 60 -28.26 -16.83 8.07
N GLU A 61 -27.00 -17.24 8.24
CA GLU A 61 -26.25 -17.12 9.51
C GLU A 61 -26.19 -15.65 9.96
N LEU A 62 -25.86 -14.73 9.06
CA LEU A 62 -25.80 -13.28 9.34
C LEU A 62 -27.11 -12.69 9.88
N LYS A 63 -28.27 -13.22 9.45
CA LYS A 63 -29.58 -12.75 9.94
C LYS A 63 -29.91 -13.25 11.34
N ASN A 64 -29.39 -14.42 11.71
CA ASN A 64 -29.69 -15.08 12.99
C ASN A 64 -28.66 -14.77 14.09
N THR A 65 -27.53 -14.19 13.73
CA THR A 65 -26.48 -13.81 14.66
C THR A 65 -26.75 -12.45 15.28
N GLU A 66 -26.67 -12.34 16.61
CA GLU A 66 -26.77 -11.08 17.34
C GLU A 66 -25.39 -10.50 17.72
N SER A 67 -24.37 -11.36 17.77
CA SER A 67 -22.97 -11.01 18.05
C SER A 67 -22.37 -10.09 16.98
N THR A 68 -21.83 -8.95 17.39
CA THR A 68 -21.15 -7.99 16.50
C THR A 68 -19.89 -8.57 15.88
N TYR A 69 -19.11 -9.32 16.66
CA TYR A 69 -17.89 -9.99 16.22
C TYR A 69 -18.17 -11.02 15.10
N ASP A 70 -19.20 -11.85 15.29
CA ASP A 70 -19.55 -12.88 14.31
C ASP A 70 -20.12 -12.27 13.03
N LYS A 71 -20.89 -11.17 13.14
CA LYS A 71 -21.36 -10.41 11.97
C LYS A 71 -20.19 -9.92 11.12
N GLU A 72 -19.21 -9.27 11.75
CA GLU A 72 -18.04 -8.75 11.05
C GLU A 72 -17.27 -9.89 10.33
N LYS A 73 -17.07 -11.02 11.00
CA LYS A 73 -16.34 -12.16 10.42
C LYS A 73 -17.11 -12.86 9.29
N LEU A 74 -18.43 -12.99 9.41
CA LEU A 74 -19.27 -13.55 8.36
C LEU A 74 -19.36 -12.62 7.15
N GLU A 75 -19.42 -11.30 7.36
CA GLU A 75 -19.34 -10.30 6.29
C GLU A 75 -18.00 -10.35 5.56
N GLU A 76 -16.88 -10.42 6.30
CA GLU A 76 -15.54 -10.56 5.73
C GLU A 76 -15.44 -11.82 4.84
N ARG A 77 -15.98 -12.94 5.34
CA ARG A 77 -16.00 -14.21 4.60
C ARG A 77 -16.89 -14.15 3.37
N LYS A 78 -18.08 -13.57 3.48
CA LYS A 78 -19.01 -13.36 2.35
C LYS A 78 -18.37 -12.47 1.29
N ALA A 79 -17.74 -11.38 1.69
CA ALA A 79 -17.05 -10.47 0.78
C ALA A 79 -15.92 -11.19 0.02
N LYS A 80 -15.11 -12.01 0.69
CA LYS A 80 -14.07 -12.82 0.05
C LYS A 80 -14.62 -13.86 -0.94
N LEU A 81 -15.77 -14.47 -0.65
CA LEU A 81 -16.40 -15.45 -1.54
C LEU A 81 -17.11 -14.80 -2.74
N LYS A 82 -17.74 -13.64 -2.54
CA LYS A 82 -18.48 -12.92 -3.59
C LYS A 82 -17.56 -12.06 -4.47
N GLY A 83 -16.52 -11.46 -3.89
CA GLY A 83 -15.64 -10.51 -4.56
C GLY A 83 -14.73 -11.15 -5.62
N GLY A 84 -14.46 -12.45 -5.51
CA GLY A 84 -13.65 -13.20 -6.46
C GLY A 84 -12.24 -12.62 -6.64
N VAL A 85 -11.59 -13.00 -7.74
CA VAL A 85 -10.29 -12.44 -8.15
C VAL A 85 -10.37 -12.03 -9.61
N ALA A 86 -10.13 -10.75 -9.90
CA ALA A 86 -10.02 -10.24 -11.25
C ALA A 86 -8.56 -10.32 -11.72
N VAL A 87 -8.34 -10.84 -12.93
CA VAL A 87 -7.00 -10.92 -13.55
C VAL A 87 -6.94 -9.92 -14.70
N ILE A 88 -6.06 -8.93 -14.58
CA ILE A 88 -5.79 -7.94 -15.64
C ILE A 88 -4.52 -8.35 -16.38
N ARG A 89 -4.61 -8.53 -17.70
CA ARG A 89 -3.47 -8.88 -18.56
C ARG A 89 -2.97 -7.62 -19.27
N VAL A 90 -1.72 -7.24 -19.00
CA VAL A 90 -1.06 -6.08 -19.61
C VAL A 90 -0.15 -6.57 -20.73
N GLY A 91 -0.33 -6.03 -21.95
CA GLY A 91 0.48 -6.35 -23.12
C GLY A 91 1.37 -5.19 -23.56
N ALA A 92 2.49 -5.52 -24.21
CA ALA A 92 3.35 -4.54 -24.89
C ALA A 92 4.05 -5.19 -26.11
N PRO A 93 4.47 -4.40 -27.12
CA PRO A 93 5.20 -4.88 -28.29
C PRO A 93 6.56 -5.53 -28.00
N THR A 94 7.26 -5.09 -26.95
CA THR A 94 8.58 -5.61 -26.57
C THR A 94 8.61 -6.06 -25.10
N GLU A 95 9.50 -7.00 -24.75
CA GLU A 95 9.68 -7.48 -23.38
C GLU A 95 10.04 -6.37 -22.37
N PRO A 96 11.00 -5.46 -22.63
CA PRO A 96 11.32 -4.39 -21.68
C PRO A 96 10.13 -3.45 -21.44
N GLU A 97 9.38 -3.09 -22.49
CA GLU A 97 8.16 -2.29 -22.35
C GLU A 97 7.07 -3.02 -21.56
N MET A 98 6.96 -4.34 -21.74
CA MET A 98 6.00 -5.15 -20.99
C MET A 98 6.30 -5.10 -19.49
N LYS A 99 7.58 -5.23 -19.11
CA LYS A 99 8.03 -5.13 -17.71
C LYS A 99 7.74 -3.75 -17.13
N GLN A 100 8.06 -2.69 -17.86
CA GLN A 100 7.79 -1.30 -17.43
C GLN A 100 6.29 -1.04 -17.27
N LYS A 101 5.46 -1.37 -18.27
CA LYS A 101 4.01 -1.18 -18.20
C LYS A 101 3.40 -1.99 -17.07
N LYS A 102 3.84 -3.24 -16.88
CA LYS A 102 3.38 -4.07 -15.77
C LYS A 102 3.64 -3.40 -14.42
N GLN A 103 4.87 -2.90 -14.19
CA GLN A 103 5.21 -2.17 -12.96
C GLN A 103 4.35 -0.92 -12.78
N MET A 104 4.20 -0.10 -13.82
CA MET A 104 3.34 1.09 -13.77
C MET A 104 1.87 0.76 -13.44
N PHE A 105 1.35 -0.33 -13.99
CA PHE A 105 -0.01 -0.81 -13.68
C PHE A 105 -0.13 -1.32 -12.24
N GLU A 106 0.87 -2.05 -11.74
CA GLU A 106 0.91 -2.51 -10.35
C GLU A 106 0.94 -1.33 -9.38
N ASP A 107 1.78 -0.33 -9.65
CA ASP A 107 1.86 0.90 -8.85
C ASP A 107 0.56 1.70 -8.86
N SER A 108 -0.08 1.82 -10.03
CA SER A 108 -1.38 2.48 -10.18
C SER A 108 -2.49 1.75 -9.42
N LEU A 109 -2.49 0.41 -9.46
CA LEU A 109 -3.47 -0.40 -8.74
C LEU A 109 -3.30 -0.27 -7.21
N ASN A 110 -2.05 -0.26 -6.74
CA ASN A 110 -1.77 -0.10 -5.32
C ASN A 110 -2.13 1.32 -4.83
N SER A 111 -1.84 2.34 -5.64
CA SER A 111 -2.16 3.74 -5.33
C SER A 111 -3.66 3.98 -5.27
N THR A 112 -4.41 3.46 -6.23
CA THR A 112 -5.89 3.57 -6.25
C THR A 112 -6.53 2.82 -5.08
N ARG A 113 -6.02 1.65 -4.71
CA ARG A 113 -6.46 0.93 -3.49
C ARG A 113 -6.19 1.74 -2.23
N ALA A 114 -4.99 2.29 -2.08
CA ALA A 114 -4.63 3.12 -0.93
C ALA A 114 -5.50 4.39 -0.83
N ALA A 115 -5.83 4.99 -1.98
CA ALA A 115 -6.71 6.16 -2.05
C ALA A 115 -8.16 5.83 -1.66
N LEU A 116 -8.66 4.65 -2.02
CA LEU A 116 -10.00 4.19 -1.61
C LEU A 116 -10.10 3.91 -0.11
N GLU A 117 -9.01 3.47 0.52
CA GLU A 117 -8.96 3.13 1.94
C GLU A 117 -8.94 4.36 2.85
N GLU A 118 -8.07 5.35 2.56
CA GLU A 118 -7.85 6.51 3.45
C GLU A 118 -8.11 7.87 2.79
N GLY A 119 -8.50 7.91 1.52
CA GLY A 119 -8.72 9.15 0.77
C GLY A 119 -7.46 9.70 0.08
N ILE A 120 -7.59 10.92 -0.44
CA ILE A 120 -6.58 11.60 -1.27
C ILE A 120 -6.18 12.95 -0.68
N LEU A 121 -4.99 13.41 -1.03
CA LEU A 121 -4.40 14.70 -0.68
C LEU A 121 -3.92 15.43 -1.94
N PRO A 122 -3.76 16.77 -1.91
CA PRO A 122 -3.06 17.48 -2.96
C PRO A 122 -1.61 16.96 -3.05
N GLY A 123 -1.22 16.50 -4.23
CA GLY A 123 0.07 15.87 -4.44
C GLY A 123 1.23 16.87 -4.57
N GLY A 124 2.36 16.40 -5.08
CA GLY A 124 3.53 17.25 -5.35
C GLY A 124 4.24 17.75 -4.09
N GLY A 125 4.07 17.08 -2.96
CA GLY A 125 4.71 17.45 -1.69
C GLY A 125 4.02 18.58 -0.91
N ILE A 126 2.96 19.18 -1.45
CA ILE A 126 2.20 20.26 -0.78
C ILE A 126 1.52 19.77 0.49
N ALA A 127 0.98 18.55 0.49
CA ALA A 127 0.34 17.99 1.68
C ALA A 127 1.27 17.95 2.90
N LEU A 128 2.55 17.61 2.70
CA LEU A 128 3.55 17.59 3.77
C LEU A 128 3.90 19.00 4.24
N LEU A 129 4.04 19.95 3.32
CA LEU A 129 4.29 21.36 3.62
C LEU A 129 3.15 22.00 4.42
N GLN A 130 1.91 21.62 4.13
CA GLN A 130 0.74 22.11 4.87
C GLN A 130 0.63 21.45 6.23
N ALA A 131 0.82 20.12 6.30
CA ALA A 131 0.78 19.37 7.54
C ALA A 131 1.86 19.82 8.54
N SER A 132 3.05 20.22 8.06
CA SER A 132 4.14 20.67 8.92
C SER A 132 3.81 21.94 9.70
N LYS A 133 2.88 22.78 9.22
CA LYS A 133 2.43 23.98 9.94
C LYS A 133 1.80 23.65 11.30
N ALA A 134 1.28 22.44 11.49
CA ALA A 134 0.75 21.98 12.77
C ALA A 134 1.83 21.95 13.87
N ALA A 135 3.11 21.77 13.50
CA ALA A 135 4.22 21.81 14.44
C ALA A 135 4.33 23.16 15.19
N ASN A 136 3.93 24.27 14.55
CA ASN A 136 3.97 25.61 15.16
C ASN A 136 2.96 25.80 16.30
N THR A 137 1.97 24.93 16.41
CA THR A 137 0.92 25.00 17.45
C THR A 137 1.19 24.10 18.65
N LEU A 138 2.27 23.33 18.61
CA LEU A 138 2.62 22.40 19.69
C LEU A 138 3.18 23.15 20.90
N GLN A 139 2.70 22.81 22.10
CA GLN A 139 3.26 23.27 23.36
C GLN A 139 4.32 22.27 23.82
N ILE A 140 5.58 22.57 23.51
CA ILE A 140 6.71 21.65 23.70
C ILE A 140 7.90 22.37 24.36
N SER A 141 8.82 21.57 24.91
CA SER A 141 10.05 22.07 25.52
C SER A 141 11.00 22.70 24.48
N PRO A 142 11.99 23.52 24.90
CA PRO A 142 12.98 24.09 23.99
C PRO A 142 13.80 23.04 23.21
N GLU A 143 14.04 21.87 23.79
CA GLU A 143 14.77 20.77 23.14
C GLU A 143 13.90 20.10 22.07
N GLU A 144 12.63 19.85 22.37
CA GLU A 144 11.66 19.33 21.41
C GLU A 144 11.38 20.31 20.27
N LEU A 145 11.49 21.62 20.51
CA LEU A 145 11.35 22.64 19.47
C LEU A 145 12.37 22.45 18.34
N VAL A 146 13.60 22.08 18.66
CA VAL A 146 14.63 21.78 17.65
C VAL A 146 14.21 20.58 16.81
N GLY A 147 13.68 19.53 17.44
CA GLY A 147 13.13 18.36 16.74
C GLY A 147 11.96 18.72 15.81
N ALA A 148 11.03 19.55 16.28
CA ALA A 148 9.91 20.03 15.48
C ALA A 148 10.37 20.84 14.26
N GLN A 149 11.41 21.68 14.42
CA GLN A 149 12.01 22.42 13.30
C GLN A 149 12.68 21.49 12.27
N ILE A 150 13.37 20.44 12.73
CA ILE A 150 13.98 19.44 11.84
C ILE A 150 12.90 18.73 11.01
N VAL A 151 11.82 18.27 11.64
CA VAL A 151 10.71 17.62 10.94
C VAL A 151 10.04 18.59 9.96
N THR A 152 9.81 19.82 10.38
CA THR A 152 9.22 20.86 9.51
C THR A 152 10.06 21.06 8.25
N ARG A 153 11.38 21.22 8.41
CA ARG A 153 12.31 21.36 7.28
C ARG A 153 12.35 20.12 6.41
N ALA A 154 12.31 18.92 7.00
CA ALA A 154 12.30 17.67 6.26
C ALA A 154 11.04 17.53 5.38
N CYS A 155 9.87 17.96 5.87
CA CYS A 155 8.63 17.97 5.12
C CYS A 155 8.64 18.91 3.89
N GLU A 156 9.49 19.94 3.87
CA GLU A 156 9.64 20.82 2.70
C GLU A 156 10.50 20.18 1.60
N THR A 157 11.40 19.27 1.96
CA THR A 157 12.41 18.70 1.05
C THR A 157 11.80 18.01 -0.18
N PRO A 158 10.74 17.19 -0.08
CA PRO A 158 10.14 16.55 -1.24
C PRO A 158 9.64 17.56 -2.28
N PHE A 159 8.97 18.63 -1.83
CA PHE A 159 8.52 19.70 -2.71
C PHE A 159 9.71 20.38 -3.39
N LYS A 160 10.74 20.79 -2.63
CA LYS A 160 11.94 21.44 -3.18
C LYS A 160 12.65 20.56 -4.20
N GLN A 161 12.72 19.25 -3.94
CA GLN A 161 13.34 18.30 -4.86
C GLN A 161 12.58 18.21 -6.19
N ILE A 162 11.24 18.17 -6.14
CA ILE A 162 10.40 18.13 -7.34
C ILE A 162 10.60 19.40 -8.17
N VAL A 163 10.56 20.57 -7.54
CA VAL A 163 10.74 21.87 -8.23
C VAL A 163 12.14 22.01 -8.82
N SER A 164 13.17 21.59 -8.07
CA SER A 164 14.57 21.60 -8.53
C SER A 164 14.79 20.66 -9.71
N ASN A 165 14.18 19.47 -9.69
CA ASN A 165 14.25 18.52 -10.81
C ASN A 165 13.54 19.06 -12.07
N ALA A 166 12.55 19.94 -11.90
CA ALA A 166 11.92 20.67 -13.00
C ALA A 166 12.73 21.89 -13.47
N GLY A 167 13.87 22.21 -12.84
CA GLY A 167 14.74 23.32 -13.24
C GLY A 167 14.36 24.69 -12.67
N PHE A 168 13.45 24.74 -11.69
CA PHE A 168 12.97 26.00 -11.08
C PHE A 168 13.56 26.22 -9.68
N ASP A 169 13.61 27.48 -9.23
CA ASP A 169 14.01 27.80 -7.86
C ASP A 169 12.85 27.58 -6.90
N SER A 170 12.99 26.58 -6.03
CA SER A 170 11.99 26.22 -5.03
C SER A 170 11.60 27.36 -4.08
N SER A 171 12.50 28.32 -3.81
CA SER A 171 12.24 29.45 -2.92
C SER A 171 11.25 30.44 -3.55
N VAL A 172 11.40 30.69 -4.85
CA VAL A 172 10.51 31.57 -5.61
C VAL A 172 9.11 30.95 -5.68
N VAL A 173 9.03 29.65 -5.96
CA VAL A 173 7.75 28.94 -6.03
C VAL A 173 7.08 28.84 -4.66
N LEU A 174 7.83 28.59 -3.58
CA LEU A 174 7.28 28.62 -2.21
C LEU A 174 6.72 30.00 -1.85
N GLN A 175 7.40 31.08 -2.25
CA GLN A 175 6.91 32.44 -2.02
C GLN A 175 5.58 32.69 -2.75
N GLN A 176 5.47 32.26 -4.01
CA GLN A 176 4.21 32.36 -4.77
C GLN A 176 3.07 31.57 -4.11
N LEU A 177 3.39 30.41 -3.51
CA LEU A 177 2.42 29.60 -2.79
C LEU A 177 1.97 30.20 -1.46
N GLN A 178 2.80 31.03 -0.80
CA GLN A 178 2.38 31.71 0.44
C GLN A 178 1.24 32.70 0.22
N GLU A 179 1.14 33.28 -0.98
CA GLU A 179 0.06 34.19 -1.38
C GLU A 179 -1.24 33.46 -1.75
N LYS A 180 -1.20 32.12 -1.83
CA LYS A 180 -2.32 31.25 -2.19
C LYS A 180 -2.72 30.38 -1.00
N ASN A 181 -4.02 30.16 -0.83
CA ASN A 181 -4.56 29.28 0.20
C ASN A 181 -5.24 28.07 -0.43
N GLY A 182 -5.36 26.96 0.30
CA GLY A 182 -6.06 25.77 -0.15
C GLY A 182 -5.15 24.77 -0.85
N HIS A 183 -5.59 24.18 -1.97
CA HIS A 183 -4.91 23.05 -2.61
C HIS A 183 -3.89 23.45 -3.69
N TYR A 184 -3.40 24.68 -3.64
CA TYR A 184 -2.44 25.19 -4.62
C TYR A 184 -1.07 24.56 -4.43
N GLY A 185 -0.45 24.21 -5.54
CA GLY A 185 0.89 23.62 -5.61
C GLY A 185 1.58 23.96 -6.93
N PHE A 186 2.79 23.43 -7.10
CA PHE A 186 3.51 23.51 -8.37
C PHE A 186 3.32 22.20 -9.13
N ASN A 187 2.66 22.28 -10.28
CA ASN A 187 2.54 21.16 -11.18
C ASN A 187 3.77 21.10 -12.08
N ALA A 188 4.65 20.13 -11.87
CA ALA A 188 5.87 19.96 -12.64
C ALA A 188 5.65 19.54 -14.11
N ILE A 189 4.44 19.13 -14.49
CA ILE A 189 4.09 18.77 -15.87
C ILE A 189 3.75 20.03 -16.68
N THR A 190 2.97 20.94 -16.08
CA THR A 190 2.54 22.20 -16.71
C THR A 190 3.47 23.37 -16.38
N GLU A 191 4.37 23.19 -15.42
CA GLU A 191 5.31 24.18 -14.89
C GLU A 191 4.60 25.41 -14.30
N GLN A 192 3.38 25.23 -13.77
CA GLN A 192 2.55 26.32 -13.27
C GLN A 192 2.11 26.09 -11.81
N VAL A 193 1.82 27.19 -11.13
CA VAL A 193 1.18 27.17 -9.81
C VAL A 193 -0.34 27.13 -10.00
N GLU A 194 -0.96 26.00 -9.67
CA GLU A 194 -2.38 25.75 -9.87
C GLU A 194 -2.96 24.90 -8.74
N ASP A 195 -4.29 24.72 -8.74
CA ASP A 195 -4.95 23.82 -7.79
C ASP A 195 -4.65 22.36 -8.16
N MET A 196 -3.92 21.66 -7.29
CA MET A 196 -3.41 20.33 -7.55
C MET A 196 -4.53 19.29 -7.66
N ILE A 197 -5.64 19.47 -6.95
CA ILE A 197 -6.78 18.54 -7.02
C ILE A 197 -7.50 18.71 -8.35
N VAL A 198 -7.73 19.95 -8.78
CA VAL A 198 -8.37 20.25 -10.08
C VAL A 198 -7.48 19.80 -11.24
N ALA A 199 -6.17 19.98 -11.12
CA ALA A 199 -5.18 19.50 -12.09
C ALA A 199 -5.01 17.97 -12.11
N GLY A 200 -5.60 17.24 -11.14
CA GLY A 200 -5.53 15.79 -11.05
C GLY A 200 -4.22 15.24 -10.47
N VAL A 201 -3.38 16.10 -9.88
CA VAL A 201 -2.15 15.71 -9.20
C VAL A 201 -2.45 15.42 -7.73
N VAL A 202 -2.77 14.17 -7.44
CA VAL A 202 -3.23 13.71 -6.13
C VAL A 202 -2.40 12.55 -5.62
N ASP A 203 -2.16 12.55 -4.31
CA ASP A 203 -1.44 11.49 -3.62
C ASP A 203 -2.37 10.79 -2.60
N PRO A 204 -2.31 9.45 -2.45
CA PRO A 204 -3.07 8.76 -1.41
C PRO A 204 -2.60 9.15 0.00
N VAL A 205 -3.55 9.45 0.90
CA VAL A 205 -3.26 9.80 2.31
C VAL A 205 -2.35 8.77 2.96
N LYS A 206 -2.71 7.50 2.79
CA LYS A 206 -2.00 6.35 3.35
C LYS A 206 -0.52 6.36 2.98
N VAL A 207 -0.19 6.64 1.72
CA VAL A 207 1.19 6.61 1.22
C VAL A 207 2.01 7.73 1.85
N VAL A 208 1.51 8.96 1.82
CA VAL A 208 2.21 10.13 2.38
C VAL A 208 2.43 9.99 3.88
N LYS A 209 1.40 9.55 4.62
CA LYS A 209 1.46 9.33 6.06
C LYS A 209 2.49 8.25 6.43
N HIS A 210 2.45 7.10 5.77
CA HIS A 210 3.39 6.02 6.06
C HIS A 210 4.82 6.36 5.65
N ALA A 211 5.02 7.08 4.55
CA ALA A 211 6.33 7.55 4.14
C ALA A 211 6.97 8.42 5.23
N LEU A 212 6.22 9.40 5.78
CA LEU A 212 6.71 10.24 6.87
C LEU A 212 6.99 9.43 8.14
N LEU A 213 6.04 8.58 8.56
CA LEU A 213 6.18 7.76 9.77
C LEU A 213 7.41 6.83 9.72
N PHE A 214 7.61 6.13 8.61
CA PHE A 214 8.75 5.22 8.46
C PHE A 214 10.07 5.98 8.36
N ALA A 215 10.10 7.10 7.62
CA ALA A 215 11.28 7.95 7.57
C ALA A 215 11.67 8.49 8.96
N SER A 216 10.71 9.00 9.73
CA SER A 216 10.94 9.47 11.10
C SER A 216 11.38 8.34 12.03
N SER A 217 10.80 7.15 11.91
CA SER A 217 11.18 5.98 12.71
C SER A 217 12.63 5.54 12.43
N THR A 218 13.00 5.40 11.15
CA THR A 218 14.36 5.04 10.76
C THR A 218 15.37 6.13 11.16
N ALA A 219 15.04 7.41 10.95
CA ALA A 219 15.88 8.52 11.38
C ALA A 219 16.11 8.51 12.90
N GLY A 220 15.06 8.22 13.69
CA GLY A 220 15.18 8.09 15.14
C GLY A 220 16.15 6.99 15.56
N ILE A 221 16.08 5.81 14.93
CA ILE A 221 17.02 4.71 15.18
C ILE A 221 18.46 5.16 14.88
N VAL A 222 18.69 5.81 13.75
CA VAL A 222 20.03 6.27 13.33
C VAL A 222 20.57 7.34 14.28
N LEU A 223 19.75 8.34 14.66
CA LEU A 223 20.17 9.42 15.54
C LEU A 223 20.45 8.97 16.99
N LEU A 224 19.75 7.94 17.45
CA LEU A 224 19.95 7.35 18.78
C LEU A 224 21.08 6.30 18.80
N SER A 225 21.61 5.90 17.64
CA SER A 225 22.68 4.90 17.56
C SER A 225 24.03 5.53 17.85
N GLU A 226 24.63 5.20 18.99
CA GLU A 226 25.95 5.71 19.38
C GLU A 226 27.12 4.93 18.74
N ALA A 227 26.91 3.66 18.39
CA ALA A 227 27.95 2.81 17.82
C ALA A 227 27.39 1.89 16.72
N LEU A 228 28.19 1.68 15.69
CA LEU A 228 27.93 0.75 14.59
C LEU A 228 29.07 -0.27 14.53
N ILE A 229 28.75 -1.56 14.64
CA ILE A 229 29.72 -2.65 14.54
C ILE A 229 29.52 -3.33 13.19
N GLY A 230 30.56 -3.31 12.36
CA GLY A 230 30.59 -3.99 11.07
C GLY A 230 31.66 -5.08 11.03
N ASN A 231 31.49 -6.04 10.13
CA ASN A 231 32.53 -7.02 9.83
C ASN A 231 33.67 -6.33 9.07
N ALA A 232 34.91 -6.77 9.30
CA ALA A 232 36.04 -6.34 8.48
C ALA A 232 35.81 -6.77 7.02
N PRO A 233 36.24 -5.98 6.02
CA PRO A 233 36.20 -6.40 4.62
C PRO A 233 36.98 -7.71 4.47
N GLU A 234 36.39 -8.68 3.78
CA GLU A 234 37.07 -9.94 3.50
C GLU A 234 38.24 -9.67 2.53
N GLU A 235 39.47 -10.05 2.92
CA GLU A 235 40.65 -9.97 2.06
C GLU A 235 40.59 -11.04 0.95
N ASN A 236 39.64 -11.01 0.01
CA ASN A 236 39.62 -11.94 -1.14
C ASN A 236 38.75 -11.53 -2.35
N GLU A 237 38.68 -10.26 -2.75
CA GLU A 237 38.07 -9.89 -4.06
C GLU A 237 38.94 -9.04 -5.01
N ASP A 238 40.22 -8.79 -4.70
CA ASP A 238 41.15 -8.05 -5.61
C ASP A 238 42.30 -8.91 -6.17
N LYS A 239 41.99 -10.12 -6.63
CA LYS A 239 42.89 -10.90 -7.50
C LYS A 239 42.16 -11.64 -8.62
N LYS A 240 41.40 -10.92 -9.44
CA LYS A 240 41.20 -11.31 -10.85
C LYS A 240 41.57 -10.13 -11.75
N LYS A 241 42.83 -10.19 -12.21
CA LYS A 241 43.32 -9.47 -13.40
C LYS A 241 42.48 -9.80 -14.62
#